data_AF-A0A958QPI6-F1
#
_entry.id   AF-A0A958QPI6-F1
#
_cell.length_a   1.000
_cell.length_b   1.000
_cell.length_c   1.000
_cell.angle_alpha   90.00
_cell.angle_beta   90.00
_cell.angle_gamma   90.00
#
_symmetry.space_group_name_H-M   'P 1'
#
loop_
_entity.id
_entity.type
_entity.pdbx_description
1 polymer ?
#
loop_
_entity_poly.entity_id
_entity_poly.type
_entity_poly.pdbx_seq_one_letter_code
_entity_poly.pdbx_strand_id
1 'polypeptide(L)'
;MAKRSWFESERGIAFLEAALSFVVLIPALLGAFATVAYMREASQVRKIVERYVSRPQVSIYSFSSQDGPLTLSTNHSGIEEAVRNTVEAAESEIEARGEDPNLSGEYFLEAAYAELRIDQETGEPLGLVREPSTFSRSAGGLFVPAEVNSATDLGDAFSRLAGTTISDEPGSRSVYATPSVFFGDGTQRKQYFPTVILFGLRIILSLDGTFSGEAYEQVGGDPFVYHARVVALRGELGHEE
;
A
#
# COMPACT_ATOMS: atom_id res chain seq x y z
N MET A 1 -48.03 -57.51 -32.54
CA MET A 1 -47.73 -56.09 -32.79
C MET A 1 -47.16 -55.48 -31.53
N ALA A 2 -45.84 -55.29 -31.48
CA ALA A 2 -45.16 -54.67 -30.34
C ALA A 2 -45.08 -53.15 -30.58
N LYS A 3 -45.77 -52.36 -29.75
CA LYS A 3 -45.57 -50.90 -29.66
C LYS A 3 -44.27 -50.67 -28.90
N ARG A 4 -43.18 -50.37 -29.62
CA ARG A 4 -41.91 -49.88 -29.04
C ARG A 4 -42.14 -48.49 -28.44
N SER A 5 -41.82 -48.34 -27.16
CA SER A 5 -41.83 -47.08 -26.42
C SER A 5 -40.78 -46.12 -26.99
N TRP A 6 -41.25 -45.08 -27.69
CA TRP A 6 -40.41 -44.01 -28.22
C TRP A 6 -40.20 -42.85 -27.23
N PHE A 7 -40.66 -42.99 -25.98
CA PHE A 7 -40.68 -41.91 -24.98
C PHE A 7 -39.55 -41.96 -23.93
N GLU A 8 -38.64 -42.94 -24.01
CA GLU A 8 -37.53 -43.04 -23.03
C GLU A 8 -36.24 -42.34 -23.49
N SER A 9 -36.09 -41.99 -24.78
CA SER A 9 -34.83 -41.40 -25.28
C SER A 9 -34.67 -39.90 -24.98
N GLU A 10 -35.77 -39.13 -24.97
CA GLU A 10 -35.71 -37.67 -24.77
C GLU A 10 -35.36 -37.28 -23.32
N ARG A 11 -35.77 -38.10 -22.33
CA ARG A 11 -35.42 -37.87 -20.92
C ARG A 11 -33.93 -38.11 -20.64
N GLY A 12 -33.30 -39.03 -21.35
CA GLY A 12 -31.86 -39.30 -21.23
C GLY A 12 -31.01 -38.16 -21.78
N ILE A 13 -31.43 -37.57 -22.91
CA ILE A 13 -30.72 -36.44 -23.53
C ILE A 13 -30.87 -35.17 -22.68
N ALA A 14 -32.07 -34.86 -22.19
CA ALA A 14 -32.30 -33.70 -21.32
C ALA A 14 -31.55 -33.81 -19.97
N PHE A 15 -31.44 -35.02 -19.39
CA PHE A 15 -30.65 -35.24 -18.19
C PHE A 15 -29.14 -35.06 -18.45
N LEU A 16 -28.66 -35.53 -19.60
CA LEU A 16 -27.25 -35.43 -19.98
C LEU A 16 -26.85 -33.98 -20.32
N GLU A 17 -27.74 -33.23 -20.96
CA GLU A 17 -27.57 -31.80 -21.26
C GLU A 17 -27.64 -30.94 -19.98
N ALA A 18 -28.55 -31.27 -19.05
CA ALA A 18 -28.58 -30.66 -17.73
C ALA A 18 -27.31 -30.98 -16.94
N ALA A 19 -26.83 -32.23 -16.94
CA ALA A 19 -25.59 -32.62 -16.27
C ALA A 19 -24.38 -31.89 -16.85
N LEU A 20 -24.28 -31.77 -18.18
CA LEU A 20 -23.21 -31.03 -18.84
C LEU A 20 -23.28 -29.53 -18.52
N SER A 21 -24.49 -28.98 -18.45
CA SER A 21 -24.72 -27.60 -18.00
C SER A 21 -24.27 -27.40 -16.55
N PHE A 22 -24.56 -28.33 -15.64
CA PHE A 22 -24.09 -28.27 -14.25
C PHE A 22 -22.57 -28.38 -14.14
N VAL A 23 -21.95 -29.25 -14.93
CA VAL A 23 -20.48 -29.43 -14.96
C VAL A 23 -19.76 -28.18 -15.45
N VAL A 24 -20.37 -27.36 -16.30
CA VAL A 24 -19.78 -26.08 -16.75
C VAL A 24 -20.16 -24.93 -15.82
N LEU A 25 -21.40 -24.89 -15.35
CA LEU A 25 -21.96 -23.75 -14.62
C LEU A 25 -21.49 -23.70 -13.17
N ILE A 26 -21.30 -24.85 -12.51
CA ILE A 26 -20.76 -24.89 -11.14
C ILE A 26 -19.33 -24.34 -11.08
N PRO A 27 -18.36 -24.81 -11.89
CA PRO A 27 -17.01 -24.23 -11.91
C PRO A 27 -17.00 -22.75 -12.28
N ALA A 28 -17.83 -22.32 -13.22
CA ALA A 28 -17.94 -20.90 -13.59
C ALA A 28 -18.44 -20.05 -12.42
N LEU A 29 -19.45 -20.51 -11.68
CA LEU A 29 -19.95 -19.82 -10.49
C LEU A 29 -18.92 -19.83 -9.35
N LEU A 30 -18.23 -20.93 -9.13
CA LEU A 30 -17.17 -21.03 -8.11
C LEU A 30 -16.00 -20.11 -8.43
N GLY A 31 -15.55 -20.06 -9.70
CA GLY A 31 -14.51 -19.13 -10.15
C GLY A 31 -14.93 -17.67 -10.02
N ALA A 32 -16.19 -17.35 -10.33
CA ALA A 32 -16.74 -16.01 -10.12
C ALA A 32 -16.77 -15.64 -8.63
N PHE A 33 -17.19 -16.56 -7.76
CA PHE A 33 -17.20 -16.35 -6.31
C PHE A 33 -15.78 -16.13 -5.76
N ALA A 34 -14.82 -16.96 -6.14
CA ALA A 34 -13.41 -16.81 -5.75
C ALA A 34 -12.82 -15.47 -6.20
N THR A 35 -13.12 -15.06 -7.44
CA THR A 35 -12.69 -13.75 -7.96
C THR A 35 -13.26 -12.60 -7.13
N VAL A 36 -14.55 -12.67 -6.76
CA VAL A 36 -15.19 -11.65 -5.92
C VAL A 36 -14.57 -11.62 -4.51
N ALA A 37 -14.28 -12.78 -3.92
CA ALA A 37 -13.61 -12.86 -2.63
C ALA A 37 -12.19 -12.27 -2.69
N TYR A 38 -11.40 -12.63 -3.70
CA TYR A 38 -10.09 -12.03 -3.96
C TYR A 38 -10.16 -10.50 -4.10
N MET A 39 -11.09 -9.98 -4.93
CA MET A 39 -11.28 -8.54 -5.12
C MET A 39 -11.67 -7.82 -3.83
N ARG A 40 -12.45 -8.47 -2.98
CA ARG A 40 -12.83 -7.95 -1.67
C ARG A 40 -11.60 -7.80 -0.79
N GLU A 41 -10.76 -8.83 -0.69
CA GLU A 41 -9.52 -8.79 0.10
C GLU A 41 -8.55 -7.74 -0.44
N ALA A 42 -8.35 -7.69 -1.77
CA ALA A 42 -7.53 -6.66 -2.41
C ALA A 42 -8.03 -5.24 -2.14
N SER A 43 -9.35 -5.03 -2.20
CA SER A 43 -9.94 -3.74 -1.85
C SER A 43 -9.71 -3.38 -0.39
N GLN A 44 -9.72 -4.35 0.53
CA GLN A 44 -9.55 -4.11 1.95
C GLN A 44 -8.10 -3.81 2.31
N VAL A 45 -7.15 -4.60 1.79
CA VAL A 45 -5.71 -4.31 1.93
C VAL A 45 -5.40 -2.91 1.42
N ARG A 46 -5.92 -2.55 0.25
CA ARG A 46 -5.81 -1.19 -0.28
C ARG A 46 -6.38 -0.14 0.68
N LYS A 47 -7.58 -0.34 1.23
CA LYS A 47 -8.21 0.60 2.16
C LYS A 47 -7.39 0.81 3.43
N ILE A 48 -6.80 -0.26 3.99
CA ILE A 48 -5.92 -0.18 5.16
C ILE A 48 -4.71 0.68 4.81
N VAL A 49 -4.00 0.32 3.74
CA VAL A 49 -2.82 1.08 3.29
C VAL A 49 -3.17 2.55 3.04
N GLU A 50 -4.23 2.84 2.30
CA GLU A 50 -4.64 4.22 2.00
C GLU A 50 -4.99 5.01 3.26
N ARG A 51 -5.67 4.40 4.23
CA ARG A 51 -6.07 5.05 5.48
C ARG A 51 -4.86 5.51 6.28
N TYR A 52 -3.90 4.62 6.51
CA TYR A 52 -2.74 4.90 7.35
C TYR A 52 -1.70 5.78 6.66
N VAL A 53 -1.52 5.63 5.34
CA VAL A 53 -0.56 6.43 4.58
C VAL A 53 -1.07 7.84 4.31
N SER A 54 -2.37 8.05 4.11
CA SER A 54 -2.90 9.37 3.71
C SER A 54 -3.12 10.34 4.89
N ARG A 55 -3.06 9.86 6.14
CA ARG A 55 -3.28 10.66 7.34
C ARG A 55 -2.21 10.42 8.41
N PRO A 56 -0.91 10.58 8.11
CA PRO A 56 0.11 10.43 9.13
C PRO A 56 0.03 11.62 10.07
N GLN A 57 -0.36 11.35 11.32
CA GLN A 57 -0.43 12.34 12.40
C GLN A 57 0.98 12.60 12.95
N VAL A 58 1.87 13.15 12.11
CA VAL A 58 3.26 13.39 12.49
C VAL A 58 3.69 14.81 12.15
N SER A 59 4.21 15.50 13.15
CA SER A 59 4.96 16.74 12.92
C SER A 59 6.36 16.38 12.41
N ILE A 60 6.64 16.73 11.16
CA ILE A 60 7.94 16.51 10.52
C ILE A 60 9.04 17.36 11.15
N TYR A 61 8.67 18.54 11.64
CA TYR A 61 9.62 19.52 12.13
C TYR A 61 9.46 19.75 13.62
N SER A 62 10.59 19.98 14.29
CA SER A 62 10.67 20.50 15.64
C SER A 62 11.37 21.85 15.64
N PHE A 63 10.89 22.75 16.50
CA PHE A 63 11.42 24.10 16.64
C PHE A 63 12.11 24.22 17.99
N SER A 64 13.37 24.64 17.98
CA SER A 64 14.12 24.93 19.20
C SER A 64 14.64 26.36 19.18
N SER A 65 14.49 27.03 20.33
CA SER A 65 15.03 28.36 20.62
C SER A 65 15.70 28.28 21.99
N GLN A 66 16.89 27.71 22.03
CA GLN A 66 17.81 27.84 23.17
C GLN A 66 18.91 28.81 22.72
N ASP A 67 18.76 30.08 23.10
CA ASP A 67 19.80 31.12 23.03
C ASP A 67 20.20 31.65 21.64
N GLY A 68 19.31 31.67 20.65
CA GLY A 68 19.62 32.19 19.32
C GLY A 68 18.44 32.25 18.34
N PRO A 69 18.70 32.49 17.03
CA PRO A 69 17.66 32.41 16.01
C PRO A 69 16.99 31.03 16.01
N LEU A 70 15.68 31.00 15.77
CA LEU A 70 14.88 29.77 15.67
C LEU A 70 15.58 28.75 14.76
N THR A 71 15.92 27.59 15.33
CA THR A 71 16.49 26.46 14.58
C THR A 71 15.38 25.49 14.22
N LEU A 72 15.35 25.13 12.94
CA LEU A 72 14.46 24.12 12.38
C LEU A 72 15.23 22.81 12.29
N SER A 73 14.74 21.76 12.95
CA SER A 73 15.27 20.40 12.82
C SER A 73 14.17 19.42 12.43
N THR A 74 14.54 18.36 11.71
CA THR A 74 13.66 17.23 11.45
C THR A 74 13.39 16.47 12.75
N ASN A 75 12.13 16.17 13.05
CA ASN A 75 11.70 15.41 14.21
C ASN A 75 11.81 13.90 13.95
N HIS A 76 13.03 13.38 13.79
CA HIS A 76 13.24 11.97 13.44
C HIS A 76 12.59 11.01 14.44
N SER A 77 12.66 11.30 15.75
CA SER A 77 12.05 10.47 16.78
C SER A 77 10.52 10.39 16.66
N GLY A 78 9.86 11.51 16.39
CA GLY A 78 8.41 11.51 16.18
C GLY A 78 7.99 10.82 14.89
N ILE A 79 8.82 10.90 13.84
CA ILE A 79 8.61 10.18 12.58
C ILE A 79 8.76 8.68 12.77
N GLU A 80 9.84 8.22 13.42
CA GLU A 80 10.05 6.82 13.74
C GLU A 80 8.91 6.24 14.58
N GLU A 81 8.47 6.98 15.59
CA GLU A 81 7.33 6.58 16.43
C GLU A 81 6.03 6.48 15.62
N ALA A 82 5.73 7.47 14.76
CA ALA A 82 4.55 7.44 13.90
C ALA A 82 4.57 6.27 12.91
N VAL A 83 5.73 5.95 12.34
CA VAL A 83 5.91 4.80 11.43
C VAL A 83 5.69 3.50 12.19
N ARG A 84 6.27 3.35 13.39
CA ARG A 84 6.04 2.19 14.26
C ARG A 84 4.58 2.01 14.64
N ASN A 85 3.93 3.08 15.11
CA ASN A 85 2.53 3.07 15.49
C ASN A 85 1.62 2.72 14.30
N THR A 86 2.01 3.13 13.08
CA THR A 86 1.30 2.73 11.86
C THR A 86 1.36 1.22 11.63
N VAL A 87 2.54 0.61 11.81
CA VAL A 87 2.69 -0.85 11.70
C VAL A 87 1.81 -1.53 12.75
N GLU A 88 1.89 -1.14 14.01
CA GLU A 88 1.11 -1.75 15.09
C GLU A 88 -0.41 -1.60 14.89
N ALA A 89 -0.86 -0.45 14.42
CA ALA A 89 -2.28 -0.21 14.15
C ALA A 89 -2.78 -1.00 12.92
N ALA A 90 -1.98 -1.06 11.84
CA ALA A 90 -2.32 -1.84 10.66
C ALA A 90 -2.30 -3.35 10.95
N GLU A 91 -1.34 -3.83 11.74
CA GLU A 91 -1.26 -5.20 12.25
C GLU A 91 -2.52 -5.55 13.04
N SER A 92 -2.91 -4.72 14.02
CA SER A 92 -4.12 -4.94 14.80
C SER A 92 -5.38 -4.96 13.94
N GLU A 93 -5.48 -4.11 12.92
CA GLU A 93 -6.63 -4.13 11.99
C GLU A 93 -6.65 -5.42 11.14
N ILE A 94 -5.50 -5.91 10.68
CA ILE A 94 -5.38 -7.20 9.97
C ILE A 94 -5.77 -8.35 10.88
N GLU A 95 -5.25 -8.40 12.11
CA GLU A 95 -5.50 -9.49 13.06
C GLU A 95 -6.94 -9.51 13.58
N ALA A 96 -7.57 -8.36 13.75
CA ALA A 96 -8.99 -8.27 14.07
C ALA A 96 -9.89 -8.89 12.99
N ARG A 97 -9.34 -9.16 11.80
CA ARG A 97 -10.01 -9.87 10.71
C ARG A 97 -9.71 -11.37 10.69
N GLY A 98 -8.88 -11.88 11.61
CA GLY A 98 -8.47 -13.29 11.70
C GLY A 98 -9.59 -14.31 11.96
N GLU A 99 -10.84 -13.87 12.05
CA GLU A 99 -12.02 -14.73 12.01
C GLU A 99 -12.55 -14.97 10.58
N ASP A 100 -11.98 -14.32 9.54
CA ASP A 100 -12.40 -14.54 8.15
C ASP A 100 -11.82 -15.85 7.61
N PRO A 101 -12.66 -16.83 7.21
CA PRO A 101 -12.20 -18.10 6.66
C PRO A 101 -11.50 -17.97 5.30
N ASN A 102 -11.49 -16.78 4.69
CA ASN A 102 -10.79 -16.49 3.43
C ASN A 102 -9.39 -15.91 3.65
N LEU A 103 -8.90 -15.84 4.89
CA LEU A 103 -7.54 -15.42 5.20
C LEU A 103 -6.75 -16.61 5.76
N SER A 104 -5.55 -16.81 5.23
CA SER A 104 -4.61 -17.83 5.75
C SER A 104 -4.12 -17.49 7.17
N GLY A 105 -4.25 -16.22 7.57
CA GLY A 105 -3.61 -15.67 8.77
C GLY A 105 -2.14 -15.31 8.56
N GLU A 106 -1.57 -15.58 7.38
CA GLU A 106 -0.20 -15.24 7.04
C GLU A 106 -0.13 -13.88 6.34
N TYR A 107 0.72 -13.01 6.86
CA TYR A 107 0.90 -11.67 6.32
C TYR A 107 2.33 -11.18 6.48
N PHE A 108 2.69 -10.23 5.63
CA PHE A 108 3.86 -9.39 5.75
C PHE A 108 3.42 -7.93 5.67
N LEU A 109 3.88 -7.13 6.62
CA LEU A 109 3.56 -5.74 6.78
C LEU A 109 4.86 -4.98 6.96
N GLU A 110 5.04 -3.89 6.21
CA GLU A 110 6.21 -3.05 6.35
C GLU A 110 5.82 -1.59 6.15
N ALA A 111 6.20 -0.74 7.09
CA ALA A 111 6.19 0.70 6.93
C ALA A 111 7.62 1.21 6.89
N ALA A 112 7.86 2.25 6.10
CA ALA A 112 9.16 2.87 6.01
C ALA A 112 9.03 4.37 5.82
N TYR A 113 10.09 5.09 6.17
CA TYR A 113 10.24 6.48 5.75
C TYR A 113 11.63 6.75 5.20
N ALA A 114 11.71 7.71 4.29
CA ALA A 114 12.95 8.21 3.72
C ALA A 114 12.91 9.74 3.67
N GLU A 115 14.07 10.36 3.81
CA GLU A 115 14.19 11.81 3.73
C GLU A 115 14.60 12.22 2.32
N LEU A 116 13.84 13.13 1.72
CA LEU A 116 14.17 13.79 0.48
C LEU A 116 14.69 15.18 0.80
N ARG A 117 15.97 15.44 0.48
CA ARG A 117 16.54 16.79 0.66
C ARG A 117 16.03 17.72 -0.41
N ILE A 118 15.78 18.96 -0.02
CA ILE A 118 15.31 20.04 -0.89
C ILE A 118 16.33 21.18 -0.87
N ASP A 119 16.65 21.70 -2.04
CA ASP A 119 17.38 22.96 -2.17
C ASP A 119 16.52 24.10 -1.63
N GLN A 120 17.00 24.80 -0.60
CA GLN A 120 16.22 25.84 0.08
C GLN A 120 16.03 27.11 -0.75
N GLU A 121 16.81 27.29 -1.82
CA GLU A 121 16.74 28.44 -2.72
C GLU A 121 15.87 28.14 -3.94
N THR A 122 16.07 26.98 -4.58
CA THR A 122 15.38 26.61 -5.82
C THR A 122 14.12 25.78 -5.59
N GLY A 123 14.04 25.05 -4.47
CA GLY A 123 12.98 24.10 -4.15
C GLY A 123 13.18 22.73 -4.84
N GLU A 124 14.30 22.52 -5.52
CA GLU A 124 14.55 21.27 -6.25
C GLU A 124 14.92 20.11 -5.30
N PRO A 125 14.48 18.88 -5.62
CA PRO A 125 14.91 17.70 -4.87
C PRO A 125 16.41 17.41 -5.12
N LEU A 126 17.17 17.31 -4.03
CA LEU A 126 18.59 16.96 -4.04
C LEU A 126 18.84 15.45 -3.91
N GLY A 127 17.77 14.65 -3.82
CA GLY A 127 17.82 13.19 -3.67
C GLY A 127 17.56 12.70 -2.25
N LEU A 128 17.47 11.37 -2.12
CA LEU A 128 17.18 10.68 -0.86
C LEU A 128 18.39 10.64 0.08
N VAL A 129 18.15 10.78 1.38
CA VAL A 129 19.13 10.63 2.45
C VAL A 129 19.26 9.16 2.82
N ARG A 130 20.11 8.42 2.07
CA ARG A 130 20.47 7.01 2.33
C ARG A 130 19.26 6.08 2.58
N GLU A 131 19.54 4.85 3.00
CA GLU A 131 18.53 3.78 3.12
C GLU A 131 17.36 4.19 4.01
N PRO A 132 16.10 3.87 3.62
CA PRO A 132 14.92 4.14 4.42
C PRO A 132 15.00 3.45 5.78
N SER A 133 14.47 4.11 6.80
CA SER A 133 14.21 3.44 8.08
C SER A 133 12.95 2.59 7.94
N THR A 134 13.10 1.27 8.07
CA THR A 134 12.02 0.30 7.86
C THR A 134 11.58 -0.37 9.16
N PHE A 135 10.29 -0.58 9.31
CA PHE A 135 9.68 -1.33 10.40
C PHE A 135 8.77 -2.40 9.80
N SER A 136 9.02 -3.66 10.12
CA SER A 136 8.26 -4.78 9.58
C SER A 136 7.70 -5.72 10.65
N ARG A 137 6.61 -6.38 10.27
CA ARG A 137 5.92 -7.44 11.01
C ARG A 137 5.52 -8.52 10.02
N SER A 138 5.54 -9.76 10.49
CA SER A 138 5.12 -10.91 9.70
C SER A 138 4.50 -11.97 10.60
N ALA A 139 3.42 -12.58 10.14
CA ALA A 139 2.80 -13.74 10.78
C ALA A 139 2.83 -14.95 9.84
N GLY A 140 2.76 -16.15 10.44
CA GLY A 140 2.67 -17.42 9.70
C GLY A 140 3.96 -17.90 9.03
N GLY A 141 5.03 -17.09 9.02
CA GLY A 141 6.26 -17.44 8.31
C GLY A 141 6.18 -17.23 6.80
N LEU A 142 5.28 -16.31 6.37
CA LEU A 142 5.03 -15.97 4.98
C LEU A 142 6.32 -15.78 4.18
N PHE A 143 6.50 -16.59 3.13
CA PHE A 143 7.53 -16.37 2.13
C PHE A 143 6.96 -15.51 0.99
N VAL A 144 7.48 -14.30 0.83
CA VAL A 144 7.06 -13.38 -0.23
C VAL A 144 7.85 -13.69 -1.52
N PRO A 145 7.17 -14.03 -2.63
CA PRO A 145 7.84 -14.23 -3.92
C PRO A 145 8.60 -13.00 -4.40
N ALA A 146 9.66 -13.20 -5.18
CA ALA A 146 10.53 -12.10 -5.63
C ALA A 146 9.77 -11.07 -6.47
N GLU A 147 8.82 -11.51 -7.29
CA GLU A 147 7.98 -10.68 -8.14
C GLU A 147 7.07 -9.78 -7.30
N VAL A 148 6.44 -10.33 -6.26
CA VAL A 148 5.60 -9.59 -5.32
C VAL A 148 6.44 -8.60 -4.51
N ASN A 149 7.62 -9.03 -4.05
CA ASN A 149 8.53 -8.18 -3.31
C ASN A 149 8.99 -6.98 -4.17
N SER A 150 9.38 -7.21 -5.42
CA SER A 150 9.78 -6.15 -6.35
C SER A 150 8.61 -5.21 -6.71
N ALA A 151 7.41 -5.74 -6.90
CA ALA A 151 6.23 -4.93 -7.20
C ALA A 151 5.83 -4.01 -6.04
N THR A 152 6.17 -4.36 -4.81
CA THR A 152 5.78 -3.65 -3.59
C THR A 152 6.93 -2.94 -2.88
N ASP A 153 8.16 -3.02 -3.40
CA ASP A 153 9.34 -2.48 -2.74
C ASP A 153 9.20 -0.97 -2.44
N LEU A 154 9.32 -0.61 -1.16
CA LEU A 154 9.17 0.77 -0.72
C LEU A 154 10.38 1.62 -1.13
N GLY A 155 11.59 1.06 -1.20
CA GLY A 155 12.79 1.77 -1.64
C GLY A 155 12.71 2.21 -3.09
N ASP A 156 12.26 1.33 -3.97
CA ASP A 156 12.00 1.64 -5.38
C ASP A 156 10.85 2.64 -5.53
N ALA A 157 9.81 2.53 -4.71
CA ALA A 157 8.72 3.50 -4.68
C ALA A 157 9.19 4.90 -4.22
N PHE A 158 10.02 4.98 -3.18
CA PHE A 158 10.64 6.24 -2.73
C PHE A 158 11.53 6.83 -3.82
N SER A 159 12.37 6.02 -4.46
CA SER A 159 13.29 6.47 -5.51
C SER A 159 12.53 7.00 -6.72
N ARG A 160 11.47 6.32 -7.15
CA ARG A 160 10.57 6.80 -8.21
C ARG A 160 9.94 8.13 -7.82
N LEU A 161 9.39 8.22 -6.60
CA LEU A 161 8.72 9.44 -6.15
C LEU A 161 9.70 10.61 -6.05
N ALA A 162 10.90 10.40 -5.48
CA ALA A 162 11.96 11.40 -5.40
C ALA A 162 12.46 11.87 -6.77
N GLY A 163 12.50 10.98 -7.76
CA GLY A 163 12.88 11.30 -9.14
C GLY A 163 11.80 12.03 -9.94
N THR A 164 10.55 12.05 -9.47
CA THR A 164 9.47 12.79 -10.13
C THR A 164 9.67 14.30 -9.96
N THR A 165 10.09 14.94 -11.04
CA THR A 165 10.10 16.40 -11.19
C THR A 165 8.92 16.77 -12.07
N ILE A 166 7.82 17.30 -11.48
CA ILE A 166 6.75 17.88 -12.29
C ILE A 166 7.17 19.30 -12.66
N SER A 167 7.69 19.49 -13.86
CA SER A 167 7.98 20.81 -14.42
C SER A 167 7.38 20.89 -15.82
N ASP A 168 6.10 21.22 -15.92
CA ASP A 168 5.44 21.49 -17.21
C ASP A 168 5.76 22.91 -17.74
N GLU A 169 6.45 23.75 -16.97
CA GLU A 169 6.88 25.08 -17.39
C GLU A 169 8.26 25.46 -16.80
N PRO A 170 9.13 26.17 -17.55
CA PRO A 170 10.31 26.82 -17.00
C PRO A 170 9.91 27.82 -15.90
N GLY A 171 10.27 27.52 -14.65
CA GLY A 171 9.86 28.29 -13.47
C GLY A 171 8.77 27.64 -12.61
N SER A 172 8.24 26.48 -13.01
CA SER A 172 7.34 25.69 -12.17
C SER A 172 8.07 25.14 -10.95
N ARG A 173 7.54 25.42 -9.76
CA ARG A 173 8.10 24.97 -8.48
C ARG A 173 7.89 23.46 -8.32
N SER A 174 8.90 22.76 -7.81
CA SER A 174 8.80 21.35 -7.42
C SER A 174 7.57 21.10 -6.52
N VAL A 175 6.88 19.97 -6.72
CA VAL A 175 5.74 19.54 -5.89
C VAL A 175 6.11 19.38 -4.41
N TYR A 176 7.40 19.20 -4.13
CA TYR A 176 7.97 19.05 -2.79
C TYR A 176 8.36 20.38 -2.14
N ALA A 177 8.38 21.48 -2.90
CA ALA A 177 8.84 22.77 -2.42
C ALA A 177 7.77 23.47 -1.57
N THR A 178 7.83 23.29 -0.25
CA THR A 178 6.97 24.04 0.70
C THR A 178 7.65 25.34 1.11
N PRO A 179 7.00 26.52 0.93
CA PRO A 179 7.57 27.79 1.33
C PRO A 179 7.83 27.89 2.85
N SER A 180 9.00 28.38 3.25
CA SER A 180 9.45 28.49 4.65
C SER A 180 9.48 29.95 5.14
N VAL A 181 8.43 30.73 4.83
CA VAL A 181 8.33 32.22 4.92
C VAL A 181 8.79 32.87 6.25
N PHE A 182 9.12 32.09 7.28
CA PHE A 182 9.44 32.53 8.64
C PHE A 182 10.90 32.32 9.08
N PHE A 183 11.79 31.76 8.25
CA PHE A 183 13.16 31.38 8.67
C PHE A 183 14.24 32.08 7.83
N GLY A 184 14.56 33.34 8.15
CA GLY A 184 15.67 34.03 7.50
C GLY A 184 16.04 35.37 8.15
N ASP A 185 17.22 35.41 8.75
CA ASP A 185 17.86 36.64 9.27
C ASP A 185 18.47 37.43 8.09
N GLY A 186 17.61 38.11 7.33
CA GLY A 186 17.92 39.24 6.44
C GLY A 186 18.91 39.07 5.27
N THR A 187 19.66 37.97 5.16
CA THR A 187 20.87 37.93 4.30
C THR A 187 20.94 36.75 3.32
N GLN A 188 20.15 35.67 3.53
CA GLN A 188 19.92 34.63 2.51
C GLN A 188 18.45 34.20 2.56
N ARG A 189 17.72 34.40 1.47
CA ARG A 189 16.31 34.01 1.37
C ARG A 189 16.23 32.48 1.23
N LYS A 190 16.26 31.75 2.35
CA LYS A 190 15.81 30.36 2.40
C LYS A 190 14.30 30.37 2.17
N GLN A 191 13.89 30.07 0.94
CA GLN A 191 12.51 30.16 0.49
C GLN A 191 11.74 28.88 0.81
N TYR A 192 12.42 27.75 0.96
CA TYR A 192 11.80 26.44 1.12
C TYR A 192 12.31 25.64 2.33
N PHE A 193 11.42 24.79 2.85
CA PHE A 193 11.78 23.79 3.85
C PHE A 193 12.85 22.83 3.31
N PRO A 194 13.85 22.44 4.13
CA PRO A 194 15.03 21.70 3.66
C PRO A 194 14.76 20.22 3.37
N THR A 195 13.64 19.67 3.88
CA THR A 195 13.39 18.23 3.84
C THR A 195 11.91 17.93 3.57
N VAL A 196 11.66 16.84 2.85
CA VAL A 196 10.36 16.20 2.74
C VAL A 196 10.51 14.77 3.24
N ILE A 197 9.56 14.29 4.02
CA ILE A 197 9.55 12.89 4.47
C ILE A 197 8.69 12.11 3.48
N LEU A 198 9.29 11.15 2.79
CA LEU A 198 8.54 10.15 2.07
C LEU A 198 8.15 9.06 3.05
N PHE A 199 6.85 8.78 3.18
CA PHE A 199 6.32 7.77 4.06
C PHE A 199 5.60 6.69 3.24
N GLY A 200 5.90 5.44 3.51
CA GLY A 200 5.38 4.29 2.77
C GLY A 200 4.85 3.20 3.67
N LEU A 201 3.85 2.49 3.19
CA LEU A 201 3.30 1.28 3.79
C LEU A 201 3.05 0.24 2.70
N ARG A 202 3.46 -0.99 2.95
CA ARG A 202 3.08 -2.14 2.15
C ARG A 202 2.52 -3.26 3.01
N ILE A 203 1.52 -3.94 2.48
CA ILE A 203 0.85 -5.08 3.08
C ILE A 203 0.79 -6.17 2.02
N ILE A 204 1.12 -7.39 2.43
CA ILE A 204 1.06 -8.61 1.64
C ILE A 204 0.36 -9.66 2.49
N LEU A 205 -0.72 -10.24 1.97
CA LEU A 205 -1.45 -11.34 2.59
C LEU A 205 -1.33 -12.57 1.70
N SER A 206 -1.08 -13.73 2.29
CA SER A 206 -1.26 -15.00 1.57
C SER A 206 -2.71 -15.46 1.67
N LEU A 207 -3.20 -16.03 0.57
CA LEU A 207 -4.46 -16.75 0.49
C LEU A 207 -4.24 -18.27 0.44
N ASP A 208 -3.01 -18.74 0.68
CA ASP A 208 -2.66 -20.17 0.68
C ASP A 208 -3.51 -20.93 1.69
N GLY A 209 -4.00 -22.10 1.27
CA GLY A 209 -4.89 -22.93 2.09
C GLY A 209 -6.31 -22.36 2.27
N THR A 210 -6.65 -21.26 1.61
CA THR A 210 -8.03 -20.74 1.55
C THR A 210 -8.69 -21.16 0.25
N PHE A 211 -10.02 -21.30 0.27
CA PHE A 211 -10.79 -21.59 -0.95
C PHE A 211 -10.52 -20.57 -2.06
N SER A 212 -10.41 -19.29 -1.70
CA SER A 212 -10.19 -18.20 -2.65
C SER A 212 -8.81 -18.26 -3.29
N GLY A 213 -7.77 -18.59 -2.51
CA GLY A 213 -6.42 -18.80 -3.02
C GLY A 213 -6.36 -19.98 -3.99
N GLU A 214 -6.85 -21.15 -3.59
CA GLU A 214 -6.85 -22.35 -4.43
C GLU A 214 -7.60 -22.15 -5.75
N ALA A 215 -8.76 -21.48 -5.70
CA ALA A 215 -9.55 -21.21 -6.89
C ALA A 215 -8.89 -20.15 -7.80
N TYR A 216 -8.16 -19.20 -7.25
CA TYR A 216 -7.42 -18.19 -8.03
C TYR A 216 -6.16 -18.80 -8.69
N GLU A 217 -5.47 -19.70 -7.99
CA GLU A 217 -4.37 -20.48 -8.57
C GLU A 217 -4.83 -21.35 -9.75
N GLN A 218 -6.01 -21.97 -9.65
CA GLN A 218 -6.56 -22.79 -10.72
C GLN A 218 -6.82 -22.02 -12.03
N VAL A 219 -7.01 -20.71 -11.95
CA VAL A 219 -7.14 -19.84 -13.13
C VAL A 219 -5.82 -19.15 -13.52
N GLY A 220 -4.70 -19.55 -12.88
CA GLY A 220 -3.34 -19.09 -13.16
C GLY A 220 -2.96 -17.77 -12.47
N GLY A 221 -3.69 -17.36 -11.43
CA GLY A 221 -3.35 -16.20 -10.63
C GLY A 221 -2.47 -16.54 -9.42
N ASP A 222 -1.80 -15.54 -8.86
CA ASP A 222 -0.97 -15.70 -7.66
C ASP A 222 -1.84 -15.66 -6.39
N PRO A 223 -1.64 -16.55 -5.40
CA PRO A 223 -2.43 -16.61 -4.17
C PRO A 223 -2.06 -15.50 -3.17
N PHE A 224 -1.66 -14.32 -3.66
CA PHE A 224 -1.23 -13.20 -2.83
C PHE A 224 -2.09 -11.99 -3.10
N VAL A 225 -2.49 -11.33 -2.02
CA VAL A 225 -3.13 -10.02 -2.08
C VAL A 225 -2.17 -9.00 -1.50
N TYR A 226 -1.85 -7.97 -2.27
CA TYR A 226 -0.90 -6.97 -1.81
C TYR A 226 -1.23 -5.56 -2.27
N HIS A 227 -0.79 -4.58 -1.49
CA HIS A 227 -0.80 -3.18 -1.88
C HIS A 227 0.37 -2.45 -1.23
N ALA A 228 0.94 -1.50 -1.95
CA ALA A 228 1.97 -0.61 -1.45
C ALA A 228 1.63 0.83 -1.85
N ARG A 229 1.84 1.78 -0.95
CA ARG A 229 1.64 3.20 -1.24
C ARG A 229 2.69 4.03 -0.52
N VAL A 230 3.13 5.08 -1.20
CA VAL A 230 4.03 6.10 -0.68
C VAL A 230 3.40 7.47 -0.83
N VAL A 231 3.58 8.34 0.16
CA VAL A 231 3.21 9.76 0.11
C VAL A 231 4.39 10.64 0.51
N ALA A 232 4.35 11.90 0.09
CA ALA A 232 5.29 12.92 0.50
C ALA A 232 4.68 13.82 1.57
N LEU A 233 5.31 13.88 2.73
CA LEU A 233 4.94 14.72 3.86
C LEU A 233 5.83 15.95 3.81
N ARG A 234 5.21 17.12 3.58
CA ARG A 234 5.92 18.35 3.20
C ARG A 234 5.97 19.42 4.29
N GLY A 235 5.66 19.02 5.53
CA GLY A 235 5.63 19.92 6.69
C GLY A 235 4.33 20.71 6.82
N GLU A 236 3.27 20.30 6.11
CA GLU A 236 1.92 20.81 6.36
C GLU A 236 1.58 20.45 7.81
N LEU A 237 1.47 21.48 8.67
CA LEU A 237 0.98 21.31 10.04
C LEU A 237 -0.31 20.51 9.96
N GLY A 238 -0.34 19.33 10.57
CA GLY A 238 -1.55 18.52 10.63
C GLY A 238 -2.69 19.41 11.09
N HIS A 239 -3.76 19.50 10.30
CA HIS A 239 -5.00 20.09 10.78
C HIS A 239 -5.48 19.21 11.93
N GLU A 240 -5.25 19.68 13.17
CA GLU A 240 -6.11 19.33 14.28
C GLU A 240 -7.51 19.85 13.91
N GLU A 241 -8.41 18.94 13.54
CA GLU A 241 -9.86 19.19 13.56
C GLU A 241 -10.40 19.03 14.98
#